data_AF-N8ZUF6-F1
#
_entry.id   AF-N8ZUF6-F1
#
_cell.length_a   1.000
_cell.length_b   1.000
_cell.length_c   1.000
_cell.angle_alpha   90.00
_cell.angle_beta   90.00
_cell.angle_gamma   90.00
#
_symmetry.space_group_name_H-M   'P 1'
#
loop_
_entity.id
_entity.type
_entity.pdbx_description
1 polymer ?
#
loop_
_entity_poly.entity_id
_entity_poly.type
_entity_poly.pdbx_seq_one_letter_code
_entity_poly.pdbx_strand_id
1 'polypeptide(L)'
;MSQTIALKISPQTYQQFKAIHQKLNQGETQSLAKPLGENLADISCEVIDQVFGEMVRSANSTDKESEKTIKQVLDTLKKYMPWSVSFFGNERLTPMVNYLNDWIYDKDGQNYISYQVDNALITELLGCAEKMKEGNNHFIKPALKAFTQVVDEGVTSLIREPKKMLKFNLVIDKTLNGVINVTTQLGYKRFDKLGTMYDAQTISRYFDHFMVFLDSGSQSKS
;
A
#
# COMPACT_ATOMS: atom_id res chain seq x y z
N MET A 1 -8.97 0.58 19.55
CA MET A 1 -9.88 0.67 18.38
C MET A 1 -9.02 1.03 17.18
N SER A 2 -9.34 0.57 15.98
CA SER A 2 -8.57 0.82 14.75
C SER A 2 -9.37 1.70 13.78
N GLN A 3 -8.67 2.48 12.94
CA GLN A 3 -9.25 3.19 11.80
C GLN A 3 -9.02 2.37 10.53
N THR A 4 -9.86 2.60 9.52
CA THR A 4 -9.69 2.00 8.20
C THR A 4 -9.07 3.00 7.24
N ILE A 5 -7.99 2.61 6.56
CA ILE A 5 -7.52 3.31 5.37
C ILE A 5 -8.13 2.61 4.15
N ALA A 6 -8.80 3.36 3.28
CA ALA A 6 -9.43 2.86 2.06
C ALA A 6 -8.81 3.55 0.84
N LEU A 7 -8.23 2.75 -0.05
CA LEU A 7 -7.57 3.18 -1.27
C LEU A 7 -8.38 2.69 -2.45
N LYS A 8 -8.65 3.56 -3.42
CA LYS A 8 -9.46 3.19 -4.58
C LYS A 8 -8.71 2.20 -5.44
N ILE A 9 -9.44 1.28 -6.06
CA ILE A 9 -8.90 0.45 -7.12
C ILE A 9 -9.80 0.53 -8.35
N SER A 10 -9.21 0.36 -9.54
CA SER A 10 -9.98 0.45 -10.78
C SER A 10 -11.02 -0.68 -10.86
N PRO A 11 -12.19 -0.43 -11.48
CA PRO A 11 -13.21 -1.48 -11.66
C PRO A 11 -12.68 -2.73 -12.37
N GLN A 12 -11.78 -2.54 -13.33
CA GLN A 12 -11.13 -3.65 -14.04
C GLN A 12 -10.30 -4.50 -13.09
N THR A 13 -9.43 -3.87 -12.30
CA THR A 13 -8.58 -4.54 -11.30
C THR A 13 -9.43 -5.28 -10.26
N TYR A 14 -10.49 -4.64 -9.76
CA TYR A 14 -11.43 -5.26 -8.81
C TYR A 14 -12.15 -6.48 -9.41
N GLN A 15 -12.72 -6.34 -10.60
CA GLN A 15 -13.46 -7.42 -11.25
C GLN A 15 -12.56 -8.62 -11.54
N GLN A 16 -11.33 -8.37 -12.01
CA GLN A 16 -10.35 -9.43 -12.23
C GLN A 16 -9.99 -10.13 -10.91
N PHE A 17 -9.78 -9.39 -9.83
CA PHE A 17 -9.54 -9.98 -8.50
C PHE A 17 -10.72 -10.88 -8.07
N LYS A 18 -11.95 -10.37 -8.12
CA LYS A 18 -13.16 -11.12 -7.73
C LYS A 18 -13.37 -12.38 -8.58
N ALA A 19 -13.12 -12.29 -9.89
CA ALA A 19 -13.21 -13.44 -10.79
C ALA A 19 -12.18 -14.53 -10.43
N ILE A 20 -10.93 -14.13 -10.12
CA ILE A 20 -9.88 -15.07 -9.70
C ILE A 20 -10.23 -15.71 -8.35
N HIS A 21 -10.65 -14.91 -7.37
CA HIS A 21 -11.12 -15.39 -6.07
C HIS A 21 -12.23 -16.43 -6.23
N GLN A 22 -13.23 -16.15 -7.06
CA GLN A 22 -14.33 -17.08 -7.31
C GLN A 22 -13.84 -18.40 -7.93
N LYS A 23 -13.02 -18.34 -8.99
CA LYS A 23 -12.51 -19.55 -9.66
C LYS A 23 -11.64 -20.40 -8.74
N LEU A 24 -10.78 -19.79 -7.93
CA LEU A 24 -9.96 -20.49 -6.94
C LEU A 24 -10.82 -21.25 -5.93
N ASN A 25 -11.86 -20.61 -5.39
CA ASN A 25 -12.77 -21.25 -4.43
C ASN A 25 -13.72 -22.28 -5.06
N GLN A 26 -13.87 -22.28 -6.39
CA GLN A 26 -14.60 -23.31 -7.13
C GLN A 26 -13.75 -24.53 -7.47
N GLY A 27 -12.47 -24.55 -7.09
CA GLY A 27 -11.57 -25.67 -7.38
C GLY A 27 -11.09 -25.70 -8.83
N GLU A 28 -10.90 -24.54 -9.46
CA GLU A 28 -10.33 -24.43 -10.81
C GLU A 28 -9.03 -25.25 -10.92
N THR A 29 -8.93 -26.05 -11.98
CA THR A 29 -7.79 -26.94 -12.22
C THR A 29 -6.70 -26.26 -13.04
N GLN A 30 -7.06 -25.25 -13.84
CA GLN A 30 -6.11 -24.44 -14.59
C GLN A 30 -5.38 -23.47 -13.65
N SER A 31 -4.07 -23.29 -13.85
CA SER A 31 -3.29 -22.37 -13.02
C SER A 31 -3.76 -20.92 -13.18
N LEU A 32 -4.14 -20.31 -12.06
CA LEU A 32 -4.49 -18.88 -11.98
C LEU A 32 -3.36 -18.01 -11.44
N ALA A 33 -2.16 -18.59 -11.29
CA ALA A 33 -1.03 -17.93 -10.66
C ALA A 33 -0.55 -16.69 -11.41
N LYS A 34 -0.41 -16.79 -12.74
CA LYS A 34 -0.01 -15.66 -13.59
C LYS A 34 -1.05 -14.53 -13.58
N PRO A 35 -2.34 -14.76 -13.89
CA PRO A 35 -3.33 -13.68 -13.89
C PRO A 35 -3.53 -13.06 -12.51
N LEU A 36 -3.36 -13.84 -11.43
CA LEU A 36 -3.36 -13.31 -10.07
C LEU A 36 -2.16 -12.41 -9.82
N GLY A 37 -0.95 -12.85 -10.19
CA GLY A 37 0.25 -12.05 -9.98
C GLY A 37 0.27 -10.75 -10.79
N GLU A 38 -0.32 -10.73 -11.98
CA GLU A 38 -0.56 -9.51 -12.77
C GLU A 38 -1.55 -8.58 -12.05
N ASN A 39 -2.69 -9.11 -11.61
CA ASN A 39 -3.70 -8.33 -10.89
C ASN A 39 -3.17 -7.73 -9.57
N LEU A 40 -2.39 -8.49 -8.79
CA LEU A 40 -1.75 -7.99 -7.57
C LEU A 40 -0.72 -6.89 -7.87
N ALA A 41 -0.02 -6.97 -9.00
CA ALA A 41 0.91 -5.93 -9.43
C ALA A 41 0.17 -4.64 -9.77
N ASP A 42 -0.97 -4.74 -10.46
CA ASP A 42 -1.82 -3.59 -10.79
C ASP A 42 -2.39 -2.93 -9.53
N ILE A 43 -2.96 -3.70 -8.59
CA ILE A 43 -3.39 -3.20 -7.27
C ILE A 43 -2.24 -2.46 -6.57
N SER A 44 -1.05 -3.07 -6.53
CA SER A 44 0.11 -2.47 -5.87
C SER A 44 0.51 -1.15 -6.52
N CYS A 45 0.43 -1.06 -7.85
CA CYS A 45 0.74 0.17 -8.57
C CYS A 45 -0.29 1.28 -8.29
N GLU A 46 -1.58 0.94 -8.31
CA GLU A 46 -2.67 1.87 -7.99
C GLU A 46 -2.58 2.39 -6.55
N VAL A 47 -2.23 1.52 -5.59
CA VAL A 47 -2.01 1.89 -4.18
C VAL A 47 -0.81 2.82 -4.03
N ILE A 48 0.33 2.49 -4.64
CA ILE A 48 1.54 3.31 -4.54
C ILE A 48 1.33 4.67 -5.21
N ASP A 49 0.67 4.73 -6.37
CA ASP A 49 0.38 6.01 -7.02
C ASP A 49 -0.57 6.89 -6.20
N GLN A 50 -1.53 6.30 -5.49
CA GLN A 50 -2.37 7.07 -4.57
C GLN A 50 -1.59 7.59 -3.36
N VAL A 51 -0.82 6.74 -2.68
CA VAL A 51 -0.11 7.16 -1.45
C VAL A 51 1.05 8.11 -1.75
N PHE A 52 1.71 7.96 -2.90
CA PHE A 52 2.95 8.66 -3.24
C PHE A 52 2.86 9.58 -4.45
N GLY A 53 1.85 9.43 -5.31
CA GLY A 53 1.78 10.17 -6.57
C GLY A 53 1.60 11.67 -6.38
N GLU A 54 0.97 12.11 -5.29
CA GLU A 54 0.91 13.55 -5.00
C GLU A 54 2.29 14.11 -4.63
N MET A 55 3.12 13.42 -3.83
CA MET A 55 4.50 13.88 -3.58
C MET A 55 5.30 14.05 -4.87
N VAL A 56 5.14 13.12 -5.82
CA VAL A 56 5.79 13.21 -7.13
C VAL A 56 5.30 14.42 -7.92
N ARG A 57 3.99 14.71 -7.87
CA ARG A 57 3.37 15.83 -8.59
C ARG A 57 3.65 17.19 -7.94
N SER A 58 3.75 17.25 -6.61
CA SER A 58 4.00 18.46 -5.83
C SER A 58 5.47 18.87 -5.77
N ALA A 59 6.38 17.93 -6.00
CA ALA A 59 7.80 18.22 -6.10
C ALA A 59 8.08 18.96 -7.42
N ASN A 60 8.06 20.30 -7.39
CA ASN A 60 8.60 21.14 -8.47
C ASN A 60 9.95 20.58 -8.91
N SER A 61 10.16 20.40 -10.23
CA SER A 61 11.34 20.10 -11.08
C SER A 61 12.73 19.66 -10.52
N THR A 62 13.00 19.75 -9.22
CA THR A 62 14.22 19.43 -8.49
C THR A 62 14.23 18.03 -7.87
N ASP A 63 13.07 17.37 -7.64
CA ASP A 63 13.04 16.00 -7.07
C ASP A 63 12.81 14.88 -8.11
N LYS A 64 13.58 14.91 -9.20
CA LYS A 64 13.63 13.83 -10.20
C LYS A 64 14.12 12.50 -9.60
N GLU A 65 14.75 12.54 -8.43
CA GLU A 65 15.28 11.38 -7.74
C GLU A 65 14.15 10.54 -7.12
N SER A 66 13.16 11.18 -6.47
CA SER A 66 11.98 10.51 -5.92
C SER A 66 11.09 9.91 -6.99
N GLU A 67 10.83 10.64 -8.08
CA GLU A 67 10.07 10.12 -9.23
C GLU A 67 10.74 8.87 -9.82
N LYS A 68 12.06 8.92 -10.03
CA LYS A 68 12.83 7.78 -10.55
C LYS A 68 12.75 6.58 -9.62
N THR A 69 12.86 6.79 -8.32
CA THR A 69 12.79 5.71 -7.33
C THR A 69 11.40 5.06 -7.28
N ILE A 70 10.33 5.84 -7.23
CA ILE A 70 8.95 5.31 -7.24
C ILE A 70 8.71 4.54 -8.54
N LYS A 71 9.15 5.09 -9.68
CA LYS A 71 9.09 4.38 -10.97
C LYS A 71 9.86 3.06 -10.95
N GLN A 72 11.08 3.03 -10.40
CA GLN A 72 11.86 1.80 -10.24
C GLN A 72 11.15 0.75 -9.38
N VAL A 73 10.47 1.17 -8.31
CA VAL A 73 9.65 0.29 -7.48
C VAL A 73 8.49 -0.28 -8.29
N LEU A 74 7.72 0.57 -8.99
CA LEU A 74 6.58 0.15 -9.81
C LEU A 74 7.01 -0.82 -10.91
N ASP A 75 8.09 -0.52 -11.63
CA ASP A 75 8.65 -1.37 -12.67
C ASP A 75 9.11 -2.73 -12.11
N THR A 76 9.69 -2.72 -10.90
CA THR A 76 10.11 -3.94 -10.20
C THR A 76 8.91 -4.78 -9.82
N LEU A 77 7.85 -4.18 -9.27
CA LEU A 77 6.62 -4.91 -8.89
C LEU A 77 5.97 -5.55 -10.12
N LYS A 78 5.79 -4.80 -11.20
CA LYS A 78 5.22 -5.31 -12.46
C LYS A 78 6.04 -6.48 -13.04
N LYS A 79 7.36 -6.43 -12.90
CA LYS A 79 8.25 -7.48 -13.43
C LYS A 79 8.28 -8.73 -12.55
N TYR A 80 8.43 -8.58 -11.24
CA TYR A 80 8.73 -9.70 -10.35
C TYR A 80 7.50 -10.30 -9.68
N MET A 81 6.41 -9.55 -9.52
CA MET A 81 5.21 -10.06 -8.84
C MET A 81 4.53 -11.19 -9.62
N PRO A 82 4.23 -11.07 -10.94
CA PRO A 82 3.69 -12.17 -11.73
C PRO A 82 4.59 -13.41 -11.72
N TRP A 83 5.90 -13.19 -11.82
CA TRP A 83 6.88 -14.26 -11.77
C TRP A 83 6.88 -14.97 -10.41
N SER A 84 6.88 -14.22 -9.31
CA SER A 84 6.92 -14.79 -7.95
C SER A 84 5.68 -15.62 -7.63
N VAL A 85 4.51 -15.18 -8.10
CA VAL A 85 3.25 -15.88 -7.88
C VAL A 85 3.15 -17.12 -8.78
N SER A 86 3.77 -17.10 -9.96
CA SER A 86 3.71 -18.22 -10.93
C SER A 86 4.23 -19.56 -10.42
N PHE A 87 5.03 -19.57 -9.34
CA PHE A 87 5.52 -20.80 -8.69
C PHE A 87 4.49 -21.52 -7.81
N PHE A 88 3.30 -20.95 -7.58
CA PHE A 88 2.30 -21.52 -6.69
C PHE A 88 1.14 -22.13 -7.46
N GLY A 89 0.73 -23.33 -7.02
CA GLY A 89 -0.54 -23.92 -7.44
C GLY A 89 -1.73 -23.28 -6.72
N ASN A 90 -2.92 -23.43 -7.31
CA ASN A 90 -4.17 -22.82 -6.84
C ASN A 90 -4.48 -23.11 -5.36
N GLU A 91 -4.16 -24.31 -4.86
CA GLU A 91 -4.33 -24.67 -3.45
C GLU A 91 -3.57 -23.76 -2.48
N ARG A 92 -2.37 -23.30 -2.87
CA ARG A 92 -1.56 -22.39 -2.04
C ARG A 92 -1.99 -20.93 -2.22
N LEU A 93 -2.57 -20.59 -3.37
CA LEU A 93 -3.08 -19.24 -3.66
C LEU A 93 -4.40 -18.96 -2.94
N THR A 94 -5.26 -19.97 -2.81
CA THR A 94 -6.64 -19.81 -2.29
C THR A 94 -6.68 -19.16 -0.90
N PRO A 95 -5.91 -19.60 0.12
CA PRO A 95 -5.93 -18.94 1.43
C PRO A 95 -5.51 -17.47 1.39
N MET A 96 -4.51 -17.15 0.56
CA MET A 96 -4.01 -15.79 0.39
C MET A 96 -5.03 -14.88 -0.28
N VAL A 97 -5.70 -15.37 -1.32
CA VAL A 97 -6.74 -14.62 -2.05
C VAL A 97 -7.98 -14.43 -1.19
N ASN A 98 -8.35 -15.41 -0.36
CA ASN A 98 -9.47 -15.27 0.59
C ASN A 98 -9.17 -14.21 1.65
N TYR A 99 -7.95 -14.20 2.19
CA TYR A 99 -7.52 -13.16 3.12
C TYR A 99 -7.54 -11.77 2.47
N LEU A 100 -7.06 -11.61 1.23
CA LEU A 100 -7.09 -10.33 0.53
C LEU A 100 -8.53 -9.89 0.17
N ASN A 101 -9.44 -10.84 -0.05
CA ASN A 101 -10.84 -10.54 -0.33
C ASN A 101 -11.53 -9.84 0.84
N ASP A 102 -11.12 -10.09 2.08
CA ASP A 102 -11.66 -9.39 3.26
C ASP A 102 -11.30 -7.90 3.28
N TRP A 103 -10.24 -7.52 2.55
CA TRP A 103 -9.76 -6.15 2.44
C TRP A 103 -10.27 -5.43 1.19
N ILE A 104 -10.87 -6.16 0.24
CA ILE A 104 -11.32 -5.65 -1.06
C ILE A 104 -12.85 -5.64 -1.14
N TYR A 105 -13.43 -4.45 -1.25
CA TYR A 105 -14.88 -4.24 -1.24
C TYR A 105 -15.34 -3.17 -2.23
N ASP A 106 -16.64 -3.19 -2.53
CA ASP A 106 -17.35 -2.13 -3.23
C ASP A 106 -18.14 -1.30 -2.21
N LYS A 107 -18.14 0.02 -2.38
CA LYS A 107 -18.92 0.98 -1.59
C LYS A 107 -19.34 2.13 -2.50
N ASP A 108 -20.64 2.36 -2.61
CA ASP A 108 -21.24 3.42 -3.44
C ASP A 108 -20.79 3.38 -4.93
N GLY A 109 -20.62 2.17 -5.49
CA GLY A 109 -20.17 1.96 -6.86
C GLY A 109 -18.68 2.30 -7.10
N GLN A 110 -17.91 2.45 -6.02
CA GLN A 110 -16.47 2.61 -6.03
C GLN A 110 -15.82 1.40 -5.38
N ASN A 111 -14.71 0.95 -5.95
CA ASN A 111 -14.00 -0.23 -5.47
C ASN A 111 -12.80 0.20 -4.63
N TYR A 112 -12.58 -0.49 -3.53
CA TYR A 112 -11.52 -0.18 -2.58
C TYR A 112 -10.72 -1.42 -2.19
N ILE A 113 -9.45 -1.19 -1.88
CA ILE A 113 -8.64 -2.05 -1.01
C ILE A 113 -8.37 -1.31 0.29
N SER A 114 -8.39 -2.02 1.40
CA SER A 114 -8.28 -1.41 2.73
C SER A 114 -7.36 -2.13 3.68
N TYR A 115 -6.94 -1.43 4.73
CA TYR A 115 -6.24 -2.02 5.86
C TYR A 115 -6.60 -1.27 7.14
N GLN A 116 -6.39 -1.93 8.27
CA GLN A 116 -6.61 -1.35 9.59
C GLN A 116 -5.35 -0.67 10.10
N VAL A 117 -5.54 0.44 10.80
CA VAL A 117 -4.47 1.21 11.43
C VAL A 117 -4.80 1.49 12.89
N ASP A 118 -3.82 1.42 13.78
CA ASP A 118 -4.04 1.77 15.19
C ASP A 118 -4.52 3.24 15.32
N ASN A 119 -5.63 3.46 16.04
CA ASN A 119 -6.13 4.81 16.31
C ASN A 119 -5.07 5.70 16.97
N ALA A 120 -4.18 5.13 17.80
CA ALA A 120 -3.11 5.89 18.43
C ALA A 120 -2.16 6.49 17.39
N LEU A 121 -1.80 5.72 16.36
CA LEU A 121 -0.94 6.18 15.25
C LEU A 121 -1.62 7.25 14.40
N ILE A 122 -2.91 7.07 14.10
CA ILE A 122 -3.68 8.11 13.39
C ILE A 122 -3.75 9.38 14.23
N THR A 123 -4.07 9.27 15.52
CA THR A 123 -4.17 10.43 16.41
C THR A 123 -2.83 11.17 16.53
N GLU A 124 -1.72 10.44 16.63
CA GLU A 124 -0.37 11.01 16.64
C GLU A 124 -0.06 11.75 15.32
N LEU A 125 -0.35 11.13 14.18
CA LEU A 125 -0.13 11.74 12.87
C LEU A 125 -0.96 13.01 12.70
N LEU A 126 -2.25 12.98 13.06
CA LEU A 126 -3.16 14.14 13.03
C LEU A 126 -2.65 15.26 13.94
N GLY A 127 -2.26 14.94 15.17
CA GLY A 127 -1.74 15.92 16.12
C GLY A 127 -0.46 16.59 15.63
N CYS A 128 0.44 15.82 15.01
CA CYS A 128 1.66 16.38 14.42
C CYS A 128 1.35 17.25 13.20
N ALA A 129 0.43 16.83 12.33
CA ALA A 129 0.02 17.59 11.14
C ALA A 129 -0.57 18.95 11.53
N GLU A 130 -1.43 19.02 12.54
CA GLU A 130 -1.98 20.29 13.04
C GLU A 130 -0.88 21.23 13.57
N LYS A 131 0.06 20.71 14.36
CA LYS A 131 1.21 21.50 14.83
C LYS A 131 2.11 21.97 13.68
N MET A 132 2.19 21.20 12.60
CA MET A 132 2.94 21.58 11.42
C MET A 132 2.24 22.66 10.58
N LYS A 133 0.90 22.67 10.53
CA LYS A 133 0.12 23.76 9.91
C LYS A 133 0.36 25.10 10.60
N GLU A 134 0.55 25.08 11.91
CA GLU A 134 0.99 26.25 12.72
C GLU A 134 2.44 26.69 12.40
N GLY A 135 3.16 25.98 11.52
CA GLY A 135 4.55 26.29 11.14
C GLY A 135 5.61 25.65 12.05
N ASN A 136 5.23 24.73 12.94
CA ASN A 136 6.18 24.16 13.89
C ASN A 136 7.03 23.04 13.28
N ASN A 137 8.25 23.39 12.85
CA ASN A 137 9.23 22.46 12.26
C ASN A 137 9.68 21.32 13.20
N HIS A 138 9.49 21.42 14.52
CA HIS A 138 9.84 20.32 15.44
C HIS A 138 8.97 19.08 15.23
N PHE A 139 7.77 19.25 14.67
CA PHE A 139 6.82 18.16 14.44
C PHE A 139 7.01 17.43 13.11
N ILE A 140 7.92 17.91 12.25
CA ILE A 140 8.25 17.26 10.97
C ILE A 140 8.71 15.81 11.19
N LYS A 141 9.73 15.60 12.04
CA LYS A 141 10.27 14.25 12.28
C LYS A 141 9.25 13.31 12.94
N PRO A 142 8.53 13.71 14.02
CA PRO A 142 7.44 12.92 14.57
C PRO A 142 6.36 12.56 13.54
N ALA A 143 5.91 13.51 12.72
CA ALA A 143 4.87 13.25 11.72
C ALA A 143 5.33 12.23 10.67
N LEU A 144 6.54 12.39 10.13
CA LEU A 144 7.10 11.46 9.15
C LEU A 144 7.31 10.05 9.73
N LYS A 145 7.65 9.96 11.02
CA LYS A 145 7.75 8.68 11.73
C LYS A 145 6.38 8.03 11.88
N ALA A 146 5.37 8.75 12.39
CA ALA A 146 4.02 8.24 12.53
C ALA A 146 3.46 7.80 11.15
N PHE A 147 3.68 8.63 10.12
CA PHE A 147 3.29 8.32 8.74
C PHE A 147 3.93 7.03 8.21
N THR A 148 5.24 6.87 8.45
CA THR A 148 5.99 5.66 8.10
C THR A 148 5.37 4.41 8.74
N GLN A 149 4.94 4.50 9.99
CA GLN A 149 4.30 3.39 10.71
C GLN A 149 2.92 3.06 10.14
N VAL A 150 2.12 4.07 9.79
CA VAL A 150 0.82 3.86 9.12
C VAL A 150 0.99 3.13 7.78
N VAL A 151 1.96 3.55 6.97
CA VAL A 151 2.29 2.86 5.71
C VAL A 151 2.78 1.42 5.97
N ASP A 152 3.55 1.20 7.04
CA ASP A 152 4.05 -0.13 7.41
C ASP A 152 2.93 -1.11 7.80
N GLU A 153 1.85 -0.63 8.40
CA GLU A 153 0.65 -1.44 8.69
C GLU A 153 -0.06 -1.87 7.40
N GLY A 154 -0.10 -0.99 6.39
CA GLY A 154 -0.56 -1.34 5.05
C GLY A 154 0.31 -2.39 4.38
N VAL A 155 1.64 -2.23 4.43
CA VAL A 155 2.60 -3.23 3.91
C VAL A 155 2.46 -4.56 4.65
N THR A 156 2.25 -4.54 5.95
CA THR A 156 2.04 -5.75 6.73
C THR A 156 0.79 -6.48 6.29
N SER A 157 -0.33 -5.76 6.26
CA SER A 157 -1.65 -6.32 5.96
C SER A 157 -1.74 -6.80 4.52
N LEU A 158 -1.23 -6.05 3.54
CA LEU A 158 -1.45 -6.30 2.12
C LEU A 158 -0.30 -7.05 1.44
N ILE A 159 0.87 -7.14 2.08
CA ILE A 159 2.05 -7.81 1.49
C ILE A 159 2.58 -8.91 2.41
N ARG A 160 2.91 -8.59 3.67
CA ARG A 160 3.62 -9.54 4.56
C ARG A 160 2.74 -10.73 4.97
N GLU A 161 1.49 -10.49 5.33
CA GLU A 161 0.55 -11.57 5.68
C GLU A 161 0.21 -12.47 4.48
N PRO A 162 -0.20 -11.94 3.30
CA PRO A 162 -0.38 -12.73 2.08
C PRO A 162 0.85 -13.60 1.75
N LYS A 163 2.03 -13.01 1.90
CA LYS A 163 3.29 -13.70 1.64
C LYS A 163 3.52 -14.88 2.59
N LYS A 164 3.25 -14.73 3.89
CA LYS A 164 3.38 -15.83 4.87
C LYS A 164 2.50 -17.02 4.49
N MET A 165 1.29 -16.75 3.99
CA MET A 165 0.33 -17.79 3.58
C MET A 165 0.83 -18.62 2.38
N LEU A 166 1.55 -17.98 1.45
CA LEU A 166 2.15 -18.67 0.31
C LEU A 166 3.29 -19.61 0.69
N LYS A 167 3.85 -19.51 1.91
CA LYS A 167 4.92 -20.39 2.41
C LYS A 167 6.08 -20.51 1.41
N PHE A 168 6.63 -19.38 0.99
CA PHE A 168 7.73 -19.29 0.02
C PHE A 168 8.92 -20.17 0.41
N ASN A 169 9.60 -20.75 -0.59
CA ASN A 169 10.92 -21.34 -0.38
C ASN A 169 11.95 -20.24 -0.06
N LEU A 170 12.96 -20.58 0.76
CA LEU A 170 13.98 -19.68 1.34
C LEU A 170 14.63 -18.69 0.36
N VAL A 171 14.79 -19.06 -0.92
CA VAL A 171 15.39 -18.21 -1.96
C VAL A 171 14.42 -17.14 -2.48
N ILE A 172 13.17 -17.52 -2.77
CA ILE A 172 12.14 -16.58 -3.26
C ILE A 172 11.75 -15.61 -2.13
N ASP A 173 11.78 -16.11 -0.89
CA ASP A 173 11.55 -15.31 0.31
C ASP A 173 12.56 -14.16 0.46
N LYS A 174 13.85 -14.41 0.20
CA LYS A 174 14.93 -13.40 0.23
C LYS A 174 14.75 -12.32 -0.84
N THR A 175 14.38 -12.69 -2.07
CA THR A 175 14.18 -11.72 -3.15
C THR A 175 12.99 -10.81 -2.88
N LEU A 176 11.85 -11.37 -2.44
CA LEU A 176 10.66 -10.59 -2.13
C LEU A 176 10.85 -9.72 -0.88
N ASN A 177 11.52 -10.25 0.16
CA ASN A 177 11.93 -9.42 1.32
C ASN A 177 12.88 -8.30 0.91
N GLY A 178 13.80 -8.57 -0.03
CA GLY A 178 14.68 -7.57 -0.60
C GLY A 178 13.92 -6.45 -1.31
N VAL A 179 12.95 -6.78 -2.17
CA VAL A 179 12.12 -5.78 -2.87
C VAL A 179 11.25 -4.99 -1.89
N ILE A 180 10.61 -5.66 -0.91
CA ILE A 180 9.80 -4.99 0.12
C ILE A 180 10.68 -4.05 0.94
N ASN A 181 11.81 -4.52 1.48
CA ASN A 181 12.70 -3.70 2.29
C ASN A 181 13.31 -2.55 1.50
N VAL A 182 13.73 -2.78 0.25
CA VAL A 182 14.26 -1.71 -0.60
C VAL A 182 13.17 -0.67 -0.87
N THR A 183 11.95 -1.10 -1.19
CA THR A 183 10.82 -0.21 -1.46
C THR A 183 10.42 0.60 -0.23
N THR A 184 10.29 -0.05 0.93
CA THR A 184 9.93 0.62 2.19
C THR A 184 11.04 1.52 2.67
N GLN A 185 12.30 1.06 2.69
CA GLN A 185 13.43 1.90 3.11
C GLN A 185 13.70 3.06 2.14
N LEU A 186 13.47 2.90 0.84
CA LEU A 186 13.56 4.01 -0.10
C LEU A 186 12.45 5.02 0.15
N GLY A 187 11.22 4.58 0.41
CA GLY A 187 10.13 5.46 0.84
C GLY A 187 10.47 6.20 2.14
N TYR A 188 10.93 5.48 3.16
CA TYR A 188 11.22 6.04 4.50
C TYR A 188 12.41 6.99 4.50
N LYS A 189 13.50 6.65 3.80
CA LYS A 189 14.65 7.56 3.63
C LYS A 189 14.27 8.84 2.89
N ARG A 190 13.24 8.80 2.03
CA ARG A 190 12.73 9.99 1.37
C ARG A 190 11.89 10.84 2.31
N PHE A 191 11.03 10.25 3.14
CA PHE A 191 10.35 11.00 4.20
C PHE A 191 11.35 11.78 5.06
N ASP A 192 12.41 11.12 5.52
CA ASP A 192 13.47 11.79 6.28
C ASP A 192 14.15 12.92 5.51
N LYS A 193 14.41 12.75 4.20
CA LYS A 193 14.97 13.81 3.34
C LYS A 193 13.99 14.98 3.14
N LEU A 194 12.70 14.72 2.93
CA LEU A 194 11.68 15.76 2.79
C LEU A 194 11.67 16.67 4.02
N GLY A 195 11.81 16.09 5.21
CA GLY A 195 11.91 16.84 6.46
C GLY A 195 13.15 17.73 6.60
N THR A 196 14.14 17.59 5.72
CA THR A 196 15.34 18.45 5.65
C THR A 196 15.28 19.49 4.55
N MET A 197 14.37 19.33 3.58
CA MET A 197 14.27 20.17 2.39
C MET A 197 13.09 21.14 2.43
N TYR A 198 12.02 20.79 3.16
CA TYR A 198 10.78 21.54 3.19
C TYR A 198 10.39 21.91 4.61
N ASP A 199 9.69 23.04 4.75
CA ASP A 199 9.16 23.49 6.03
C ASP A 199 7.90 22.71 6.45
N ALA A 200 7.48 22.90 7.69
CA ALA A 200 6.37 22.19 8.28
C ALA A 200 5.06 22.40 7.50
N GLN A 201 4.82 23.62 7.00
CA GLN A 201 3.60 23.93 6.26
C GLN A 201 3.56 23.19 4.92
N THR A 202 4.68 23.11 4.20
CA THR A 202 4.74 22.38 2.93
C THR A 202 4.55 20.88 3.15
N ILE A 203 5.18 20.30 4.17
CA ILE A 203 5.04 18.86 4.47
C ILE A 203 3.64 18.53 5.01
N SER A 204 2.99 19.44 5.76
CA SER A 204 1.66 19.19 6.32
C SER A 204 0.60 18.90 5.23
N ARG A 205 0.73 19.50 4.05
CA ARG A 205 -0.16 19.27 2.90
C ARG A 205 -0.15 17.82 2.44
N TYR A 206 0.99 17.14 2.55
CA TYR A 206 1.11 15.73 2.21
C TYR A 206 0.30 14.84 3.16
N PHE A 207 0.32 15.16 4.46
CA PHE A 207 -0.48 14.44 5.43
C PHE A 207 -1.98 14.70 5.22
N ASP A 208 -2.38 15.94 4.88
CA ASP A 208 -3.76 16.26 4.56
C ASP A 208 -4.30 15.40 3.40
N HIS A 209 -3.50 15.20 2.34
CA HIS A 209 -3.89 14.32 1.25
C HIS A 209 -4.03 12.86 1.68
N PHE A 210 -3.09 12.34 2.45
CA PHE A 210 -3.20 10.96 2.94
C PHE A 210 -4.42 10.76 3.85
N MET A 211 -4.76 11.76 4.65
CA MET A 211 -5.93 11.72 5.53
C MET A 211 -7.25 11.60 4.77
N VAL A 212 -7.31 11.96 3.47
CA VAL A 212 -8.49 11.71 2.63
C VAL A 212 -8.80 10.22 2.50
N PHE A 213 -7.80 9.36 2.67
CA PHE A 213 -7.97 7.90 2.63
C PHE A 213 -8.47 7.30 3.95
N LEU A 214 -8.56 8.07 5.03
CA LEU A 214 -9.22 7.62 6.25
C LEU A 214 -10.70 7.47 5.95
N ASP A 215 -11.18 6.22 5.86
CA ASP A 215 -12.60 5.99 5.79
C ASP A 215 -13.18 6.38 7.15
N SER A 216 -13.98 7.44 7.17
CA SER A 216 -14.73 7.90 8.35
C SER A 216 -15.92 6.98 8.64
N GLY A 217 -15.68 5.67 8.48
CA GLY A 217 -16.66 4.61 8.60
C GLY A 217 -16.98 4.37 10.07
N SER A 218 -17.97 5.11 10.56
CA SER A 218 -18.88 4.54 11.56
C SER A 218 -19.31 3.17 11.05
N GLN A 219 -19.05 2.17 11.88
CA GLN A 219 -19.27 0.77 11.63
C GLN A 219 -20.70 0.50 11.12
N SER A 220 -20.81 -0.19 9.99
CA SER A 220 -21.71 -1.34 9.91
C SER A 220 -21.24 -2.25 8.79
N LYS A 221 -20.46 -3.27 9.13
CA LYS A 221 -20.48 -4.51 8.35
C LYS A 221 -21.89 -5.09 8.56
N SER A 222 -22.74 -5.02 7.53
CA SER A 222 -23.94 -5.86 7.44
C SER A 222 -23.59 -7.14 6.71
#